data_AF-A0ABD1F6U9-F1
#
_entry.id   AF-A0ABD1F6U9-F1
#
_cell.length_a   1.000
_cell.length_b   1.000
_cell.length_c   1.000
_cell.angle_alpha   90.00
_cell.angle_beta   90.00
_cell.angle_gamma   90.00
#
_symmetry.space_group_name_H-M   'P 1'
#
loop_
_entity.id
_entity.type
_entity.pdbx_description
1 polymer ?
#
loop_
_entity_poly.entity_id
_entity_poly.type
_entity_poly.pdbx_seq_one_letter_code
_entity_poly.pdbx_strand_id
1 'polypeptide(L)'
;MKTAFLILISATLAYTSQVQLKEGITPQRLPPVDISNNIVPSSNYDIEDIRFSGITANVTEYAYKILENIRTLIIRGGLDPLQLSPQYVSLFPVGYMNLTDGWVQDLSTITFSDSVIATYSVDTNILALTLPIEFETLLINYDYHTVITLLSFTGTCDAEISKVKLNLHLGFNFTDFHAFVDKADVKDSGNIIIKFTGLGLLDWIIDAMSDAALLLFHGVILSIVDLFIDKPVDDFVNQLNALIDEILNSTKTTVF
;
A
#
# COMPACT_ATOMS: atom_id res chain seq x y z
N MET A 1 -19.16 -22.53 -5.73
CA MET A 1 -18.42 -22.48 -4.45
C MET A 1 -16.93 -22.44 -4.78
N LYS A 2 -16.32 -21.26 -4.63
CA LYS A 2 -14.88 -20.93 -4.77
C LYS A 2 -14.16 -21.41 -6.05
N THR A 3 -14.16 -20.59 -7.12
CA THR A 3 -13.01 -20.49 -8.06
C THR A 3 -13.19 -19.33 -9.06
N ALA A 4 -12.06 -18.72 -9.44
CA ALA A 4 -11.84 -17.79 -10.54
C ALA A 4 -12.25 -16.31 -10.35
N PHE A 5 -11.39 -15.54 -9.69
CA PHE A 5 -11.16 -14.13 -10.03
C PHE A 5 -9.67 -13.99 -10.33
N LEU A 6 -9.32 -14.19 -11.60
CA LEU A 6 -7.99 -14.05 -12.15
C LEU A 6 -8.14 -12.99 -13.25
N ILE A 7 -7.89 -11.73 -12.91
CA ILE A 7 -7.78 -10.67 -13.90
C ILE A 7 -6.34 -10.71 -14.40
N LEU A 8 -6.18 -11.13 -15.66
CA LEU A 8 -4.94 -10.96 -16.41
C LEU A 8 -4.69 -9.47 -16.61
N ILE A 9 -3.61 -8.96 -16.02
CA ILE A 9 -2.84 -7.87 -16.62
C ILE A 9 -1.45 -8.44 -16.92
N SER A 10 -1.36 -9.15 -18.04
CA SER A 10 -0.09 -9.39 -18.72
C SER A 10 0.23 -8.15 -19.56
N ALA A 11 0.84 -7.15 -18.94
CA ALA A 11 1.52 -6.08 -19.64
C ALA A 11 2.99 -6.10 -19.22
N THR A 12 3.82 -6.52 -20.15
CA THR A 12 5.28 -6.53 -20.12
C THR A 12 5.88 -5.24 -19.58
N LEU A 13 6.60 -5.32 -18.46
CA LEU A 13 7.68 -4.40 -18.11
C LEU A 13 8.89 -5.21 -17.62
N ALA A 14 9.55 -5.87 -18.56
CA ALA A 14 10.97 -6.14 -18.42
C ALA A 14 11.71 -4.81 -18.53
N TYR A 15 11.86 -4.08 -17.42
CA TYR A 15 12.87 -3.04 -17.32
C TYR A 15 14.10 -3.63 -16.66
N THR A 16 14.96 -4.21 -17.50
CA THR A 16 16.38 -4.33 -17.18
C THR A 16 16.96 -2.92 -17.12
N SER A 17 16.96 -2.33 -15.93
CA SER A 17 17.83 -1.21 -15.63
C SER A 17 19.22 -1.78 -15.35
N GLN A 18 20.01 -2.02 -16.39
CA GLN A 18 21.46 -2.08 -16.24
C GLN A 18 21.91 -0.67 -15.83
N VAL A 19 22.04 -0.45 -14.51
CA VAL A 19 22.74 0.71 -13.98
C VAL A 19 24.20 0.54 -14.39
N GLN A 20 24.58 1.12 -15.53
CA GLN A 20 25.98 1.38 -15.78
C GLN A 20 26.40 2.46 -14.77
N LEU A 21 27.07 2.01 -13.71
CA LEU A 21 27.77 2.91 -12.80
C LEU A 21 28.72 3.74 -13.64
N LYS A 22 28.53 5.06 -13.59
CA LYS A 22 29.43 6.03 -14.20
C LYS A 22 30.82 5.82 -13.58
N GLU A 23 31.81 5.44 -14.38
CA GLU A 23 33.20 5.35 -13.91
C GLU A 23 33.61 6.70 -13.30
N GLY A 24 34.07 6.68 -12.04
CA GLY A 24 34.68 7.83 -11.39
C GLY A 24 34.14 8.25 -10.01
N ILE A 25 33.24 7.50 -9.36
CA ILE A 25 32.90 7.77 -7.95
C ILE A 25 33.72 6.87 -7.04
N THR A 26 34.88 7.37 -6.61
CA THR A 26 35.59 6.82 -5.46
C THR A 26 34.79 7.16 -4.20
N PRO A 27 34.47 6.20 -3.31
CA PRO A 27 33.79 6.50 -2.06
C PRO A 27 34.59 7.54 -1.26
N GLN A 28 34.00 8.72 -1.02
CA GLN A 28 34.60 9.69 -0.11
C GLN A 28 34.54 9.11 1.31
N ARG A 29 35.71 8.83 1.86
CA ARG A 29 35.88 8.48 3.27
C ARG A 29 35.46 9.69 4.10
N LEU A 30 34.37 9.55 4.86
CA LEU A 30 33.90 10.61 5.76
C LEU A 30 35.02 10.99 6.75
N PRO A 31 35.19 12.29 7.05
CA PRO A 31 36.19 12.73 8.01
C PRO A 31 35.87 12.20 9.42
N PRO A 32 36.89 11.91 10.25
CA PRO A 32 36.67 11.48 11.62
C PRO A 32 35.98 12.58 12.43
N VAL A 33 34.92 12.19 13.14
CA VAL A 33 34.18 13.07 14.05
C VAL A 33 35.02 13.30 15.31
N ASP A 34 35.38 14.55 15.58
CA ASP A 34 36.07 14.96 16.81
C ASP A 34 35.04 15.23 17.91
N ILE A 35 35.09 14.43 18.98
CA ILE A 35 34.14 14.45 20.11
C ILE A 35 34.73 15.12 21.36
N SER A 36 35.84 15.84 21.25
CA SER A 36 36.61 16.27 22.42
C SER A 36 36.06 17.45 23.24
N ASN A 37 34.99 18.16 22.84
CA ASN A 37 34.73 19.51 23.37
C ASN A 37 33.34 19.83 23.93
N ASN A 38 32.58 18.90 24.51
CA ASN A 38 31.40 19.26 25.31
C ASN A 38 31.33 18.48 26.62
N ILE A 39 32.07 18.96 27.63
CA ILE A 39 31.96 18.52 29.02
C ILE A 39 31.29 19.64 29.82
N VAL A 40 30.03 19.42 30.21
CA VAL A 40 29.38 20.14 31.32
C VAL A 40 29.47 19.22 32.55
N PRO A 41 29.90 19.71 33.72
CA PRO A 41 30.07 18.83 34.88
C PRO A 41 28.77 18.71 35.67
N SER A 42 28.27 17.48 35.86
CA SER A 42 27.32 17.19 36.93
C SER A 42 27.43 15.76 37.44
N SER A 43 27.93 15.66 38.68
CA SER A 43 27.61 14.73 39.77
C SER A 43 27.52 13.22 39.50
N ASN A 44 28.47 12.50 40.12
CA ASN A 44 28.46 11.11 40.59
C ASN A 44 27.13 10.36 40.49
N TYR A 45 26.97 9.58 39.43
CA TYR A 45 26.47 8.21 39.51
C TYR A 45 27.42 7.36 38.66
N ASP A 46 28.10 6.41 39.30
CA ASP A 46 28.86 5.37 38.60
C ASP A 46 27.86 4.48 37.84
N ILE A 47 27.62 4.83 36.59
CA ILE A 47 27.06 3.92 35.59
C ILE A 47 28.21 3.66 34.63
N GLU A 48 28.65 2.41 34.55
CA GLU A 48 29.59 1.95 33.55
C GLU A 48 29.18 2.49 32.18
N ASP A 49 30.10 3.20 31.53
CA ASP A 49 30.01 3.71 30.16
C ASP A 49 29.89 2.53 29.19
N ILE A 50 28.67 1.97 29.06
CA ILE A 50 28.33 1.09 27.95
C ILE A 50 28.27 1.98 26.72
N ARG A 51 29.41 2.11 26.05
CA ARG A 51 29.49 2.66 24.71
C ARG A 51 28.62 1.83 23.78
N PHE A 52 27.34 2.21 23.65
CA PHE A 52 26.50 1.77 22.55
C PHE A 52 27.06 2.39 21.28
N SER A 53 27.97 1.68 20.60
CA SER A 53 28.13 1.84 19.15
C SER A 53 26.89 1.27 18.47
N GLY A 54 25.74 1.88 18.72
CA GLY A 54 24.47 1.52 18.12
C GLY A 54 24.34 2.18 16.75
N ILE A 55 23.86 1.45 15.76
CA ILE A 55 23.36 2.03 14.52
C ILE A 55 21.99 2.62 14.85
N THR A 56 21.86 3.95 14.83
CA THR A 56 20.56 4.63 14.97
C THR A 56 19.95 4.82 13.58
N ALA A 57 18.72 4.34 13.40
CA ALA A 57 17.94 4.55 12.18
C ALA A 57 16.67 5.33 12.50
N ASN A 58 16.36 6.34 11.69
CA ASN A 58 15.09 7.05 11.76
C ASN A 58 14.03 6.29 10.94
N VAL A 59 13.32 5.37 11.60
CA VAL A 59 12.31 4.51 10.98
C VAL A 59 11.23 5.33 10.25
N THR A 60 10.87 6.48 10.81
CA THR A 60 9.86 7.38 10.21
C THR A 60 10.30 7.88 8.83
N GLU A 61 11.56 8.24 8.65
CA GLU A 61 12.08 8.68 7.35
C GLU A 61 11.99 7.56 6.30
N TYR A 62 12.30 6.32 6.69
CA TYR A 62 12.18 5.17 5.80
C TYR A 62 10.72 4.88 5.44
N ALA A 63 9.81 4.98 6.41
CA ALA A 63 8.39 4.85 6.16
C ALA A 63 7.90 5.86 5.11
N TYR A 64 8.29 7.14 5.24
CA TYR A 64 7.95 8.16 4.24
C TYR A 64 8.51 7.85 2.85
N LYS A 65 9.73 7.32 2.76
CA LYS A 65 10.32 6.91 1.47
C LYS A 65 9.55 5.74 0.83
N ILE A 66 9.09 4.76 1.62
CA ILE A 66 8.25 3.66 1.12
C ILE A 66 6.97 4.23 0.52
N LEU A 67 6.30 5.13 1.26
CA LEU A 67 5.05 5.75 0.81
C LEU A 67 5.23 6.59 -0.46
N GLU A 68 6.32 7.37 -0.54
CA GLU A 68 6.64 8.17 -1.71
C GLU A 68 6.95 7.31 -2.95
N ASN A 69 7.60 6.15 -2.75
CA ASN A 69 7.82 5.18 -3.82
C ASN A 69 6.49 4.60 -4.31
N ILE A 70 5.57 4.24 -3.39
CA ILE A 70 4.22 3.75 -3.75
C ILE A 70 3.48 4.82 -4.57
N ARG A 71 3.47 6.08 -4.12
CA ARG A 71 2.87 7.20 -4.88
C ARG A 71 3.48 7.34 -6.27
N THR A 72 4.81 7.29 -6.37
CA THR A 72 5.51 7.38 -7.64
C THR A 72 5.14 6.23 -8.58
N LEU A 73 4.97 5.01 -8.06
CA LEU A 73 4.54 3.84 -8.83
C LEU A 73 3.10 3.99 -9.34
N ILE A 74 2.18 4.48 -8.49
CA ILE A 74 0.78 4.76 -8.87
C ILE A 74 0.74 5.75 -10.05
N ILE A 75 1.45 6.88 -9.92
CA ILE A 75 1.46 7.94 -10.93
C ILE A 75 2.13 7.47 -12.23
N ARG A 76 3.34 6.89 -12.13
CA ARG A 76 4.10 6.46 -13.32
C ARG A 76 3.48 5.25 -14.01
N GLY A 77 2.78 4.41 -13.27
CA GLY A 77 2.03 3.28 -13.81
C GLY A 77 0.75 3.67 -14.53
N GLY A 78 0.35 4.95 -14.49
CA GLY A 78 -0.94 5.39 -15.04
C GLY A 78 -2.11 4.76 -14.29
N LEU A 79 -1.94 4.53 -12.99
CA LEU A 79 -2.92 3.86 -12.13
C LEU A 79 -3.76 4.88 -11.36
N ASP A 80 -3.70 6.16 -11.74
CA ASP A 80 -4.53 7.23 -11.19
C ASP A 80 -4.84 8.23 -12.32
N PRO A 81 -6.02 8.11 -12.99
CA PRO A 81 -7.10 7.16 -12.70
C PRO A 81 -6.80 5.72 -13.12
N LEU A 82 -7.26 4.74 -12.34
CA LEU A 82 -7.26 3.31 -12.65
C LEU A 82 -8.60 2.89 -13.26
N GLN A 83 -8.56 2.27 -14.44
CA GLN A 83 -9.74 1.66 -15.05
C GLN A 83 -10.20 0.44 -14.26
N LEU A 84 -11.50 0.38 -13.97
CA LEU A 84 -12.17 -0.75 -13.34
C LEU A 84 -12.84 -1.64 -14.38
N SER A 85 -12.89 -2.95 -14.08
CA SER A 85 -13.55 -3.92 -14.95
C SER A 85 -15.09 -3.80 -14.85
N PRO A 86 -15.84 -4.04 -15.94
CA PRO A 86 -17.30 -4.08 -15.90
C PRO A 86 -17.83 -5.05 -14.85
N GLN A 87 -18.96 -4.71 -14.23
CA GLN A 87 -19.57 -5.49 -13.15
C GLN A 87 -21.02 -5.81 -13.47
N TYR A 88 -21.46 -6.99 -13.05
CA TYR A 88 -22.86 -7.40 -13.06
C TYR A 88 -23.30 -7.60 -11.62
N VAL A 89 -24.28 -6.83 -11.18
CA VAL A 89 -24.79 -6.88 -9.79
C VAL A 89 -26.25 -7.27 -9.80
N SER A 90 -26.58 -8.34 -9.08
CA SER A 90 -27.97 -8.79 -8.91
C SER A 90 -28.66 -7.91 -7.87
N LEU A 91 -29.78 -7.29 -8.25
CA LEU A 91 -30.69 -6.59 -7.34
C LEU A 91 -31.82 -7.54 -6.93
N PHE A 92 -31.49 -8.72 -6.37
CA PHE A 92 -32.51 -9.73 -6.08
C PHE A 92 -33.50 -9.23 -5.02
N PRO A 93 -34.82 -9.46 -5.17
CA PRO A 93 -35.51 -10.16 -6.27
C PRO A 93 -35.99 -9.25 -7.41
N VAL A 94 -35.63 -7.97 -7.39
CA VAL A 94 -36.27 -6.91 -8.19
C VAL A 94 -35.64 -6.70 -9.57
N GLY A 95 -34.37 -7.07 -9.78
CA GLY A 95 -33.71 -6.84 -11.06
C GLY A 95 -32.20 -7.07 -11.06
N TYR A 96 -31.51 -6.34 -11.94
CA TYR A 96 -30.05 -6.33 -12.04
C TYR A 96 -29.52 -4.97 -12.47
N MET A 97 -28.23 -4.74 -12.21
CA MET A 97 -27.48 -3.57 -12.61
C MET A 97 -26.20 -4.00 -13.32
N ASN A 98 -26.03 -3.50 -14.55
CA ASN A 98 -24.78 -3.62 -15.28
C ASN A 98 -24.00 -2.32 -15.09
N LEU A 99 -22.73 -2.44 -14.73
CA LEU A 99 -21.82 -1.32 -14.54
C LEU A 99 -20.69 -1.44 -15.57
N THR A 100 -20.49 -0.39 -16.35
CA THR A 100 -19.49 -0.32 -17.43
C THR A 100 -18.63 0.93 -17.28
N ASP A 101 -17.51 0.93 -18.00
CA ASP A 101 -16.64 2.11 -18.16
C ASP A 101 -16.16 2.73 -16.85
N GLY A 102 -16.09 1.91 -15.79
CA GLY A 102 -15.78 2.42 -14.46
C GLY A 102 -14.32 2.74 -14.25
N TRP A 103 -14.05 3.68 -13.36
CA TRP A 103 -12.70 4.06 -12.98
C TRP A 103 -12.64 4.46 -11.50
N VAL A 104 -11.46 4.41 -10.92
CA VAL A 104 -11.14 4.97 -9.60
C VAL A 104 -9.98 5.95 -9.73
N GLN A 105 -10.03 7.07 -9.03
CA GLN A 105 -8.94 8.05 -8.97
C GLN A 105 -8.65 8.45 -7.52
N ASP A 106 -7.64 9.32 -7.36
CA ASP A 106 -7.09 9.80 -6.10
C ASP A 106 -6.35 8.73 -5.29
N LEU A 107 -5.92 7.65 -5.95
CA LEU A 107 -5.08 6.61 -5.37
C LEU A 107 -3.72 7.15 -4.90
N SER A 108 -3.21 8.18 -5.58
CA SER A 108 -1.96 8.86 -5.23
C SER A 108 -2.04 9.75 -3.99
N THR A 109 -3.24 9.98 -3.43
CA THR A 109 -3.44 10.76 -2.20
C THR A 109 -3.06 9.99 -0.92
N ILE A 110 -2.62 8.74 -1.07
CA ILE A 110 -2.18 7.87 0.02
C ILE A 110 -1.22 8.58 0.98
N THR A 111 -1.53 8.62 2.28
CA THR A 111 -0.78 9.28 3.35
C THR A 111 -0.63 8.34 4.56
N PHE A 112 0.04 8.79 5.63
CA PHE A 112 -0.03 8.13 6.93
C PHE A 112 -1.14 8.74 7.79
N SER A 113 -1.98 7.90 8.40
CA SER A 113 -3.02 8.36 9.32
C SER A 113 -2.55 8.55 10.76
N ASP A 114 -1.43 7.92 11.14
CA ASP A 114 -0.89 7.95 12.50
C ASP A 114 0.64 7.71 12.47
N SER A 115 1.24 7.63 13.65
CA SER A 115 2.64 7.34 13.86
C SER A 115 2.99 5.92 13.42
N VAL A 116 4.12 5.79 12.74
CA VAL A 116 4.72 4.51 12.41
C VAL A 116 5.25 3.83 13.68
N ILE A 117 4.86 2.58 13.90
CA ILE A 117 5.24 1.83 15.09
C ILE A 117 6.27 0.77 14.70
N ALA A 118 7.44 0.81 15.34
CA ALA A 118 8.46 -0.22 15.25
C ALA A 118 8.56 -0.97 16.59
N THR A 119 8.56 -2.29 16.55
CA THR A 119 8.66 -3.13 17.75
C THR A 119 9.65 -4.25 17.52
N TYR A 120 10.66 -4.34 18.38
CA TYR A 120 11.60 -5.44 18.38
C TYR A 120 11.23 -6.45 19.47
N SER A 121 11.10 -7.72 19.08
CA SER A 121 10.87 -8.84 19.99
C SER A 121 12.16 -9.64 20.17
N VAL A 122 12.66 -9.69 21.42
CA VAL A 122 13.88 -10.44 21.77
C VAL A 122 13.67 -11.94 21.63
N ASP A 123 12.47 -12.44 21.97
CA ASP A 123 12.18 -13.88 21.97
C ASP A 123 12.11 -14.47 20.56
N THR A 124 11.66 -13.67 19.57
CA THR A 124 11.54 -14.09 18.18
C THR A 124 12.65 -13.55 17.29
N ASN A 125 13.47 -12.61 17.77
CA ASN A 125 14.44 -11.85 16.98
C ASN A 125 13.80 -11.20 15.74
N ILE A 126 12.61 -10.62 15.90
CA ILE A 126 11.88 -9.95 14.81
C ILE A 126 11.72 -8.47 15.13
N LEU A 127 12.07 -7.61 14.17
CA LEU A 127 11.63 -6.22 14.12
C LEU A 127 10.36 -6.14 13.27
N ALA A 128 9.24 -5.83 13.91
CA ALA A 128 7.96 -5.58 13.26
C ALA A 128 7.77 -4.07 13.06
N LEU A 129 7.26 -3.69 11.89
CA LEU A 129 6.94 -2.33 11.49
C LEU A 129 5.46 -2.26 11.09
N THR A 130 4.69 -1.40 11.74
CA THR A 130 3.29 -1.14 11.39
C THR A 130 3.18 0.26 10.79
N LEU A 131 2.71 0.31 9.55
CA LEU A 131 2.51 1.50 8.75
C LEU A 131 1.01 1.80 8.64
N PRO A 132 0.48 2.78 9.40
CA PRO A 132 -0.93 3.15 9.34
C PRO A 132 -1.16 4.09 8.15
N ILE A 133 -1.63 3.52 7.05
CA ILE A 133 -1.82 4.18 5.76
C ILE A 133 -3.29 4.65 5.64
N GLU A 134 -3.50 5.79 4.99
CA GLU A 134 -4.83 6.32 4.68
C GLU A 134 -4.93 6.83 3.25
N PHE A 135 -6.03 6.55 2.59
CA PHE A 135 -6.47 7.30 1.41
C PHE A 135 -7.43 8.39 1.86
N GLU A 136 -7.08 9.66 1.64
CA GLU A 136 -7.89 10.79 2.07
C GLU A 136 -9.27 10.74 1.40
N THR A 137 -9.25 10.55 0.08
CA THR A 137 -10.43 10.39 -0.76
C THR A 137 -10.13 9.40 -1.89
N LEU A 138 -11.11 8.56 -2.22
CA LEU A 138 -11.16 7.78 -3.46
C LEU A 138 -12.45 8.15 -4.18
N LEU A 139 -12.33 8.53 -5.45
CA LEU A 139 -13.48 8.80 -6.30
C LEU A 139 -13.65 7.65 -7.27
N ILE A 140 -14.82 7.02 -7.25
CA ILE A 140 -15.20 5.93 -8.14
C ILE A 140 -16.35 6.41 -9.01
N ASN A 141 -16.30 6.07 -10.28
CA ASN A 141 -17.40 6.31 -11.20
C ASN A 141 -17.66 5.06 -12.03
N TYR A 142 -18.92 4.84 -12.40
CA TYR A 142 -19.36 3.87 -13.38
C TYR A 142 -20.51 4.44 -14.19
N ASP A 143 -20.59 4.06 -15.46
CA ASP A 143 -21.85 4.10 -16.19
C ASP A 143 -22.68 2.87 -15.77
N TYR A 144 -23.97 3.06 -15.53
CA TYR A 144 -24.87 1.96 -15.17
C TYR A 144 -26.04 1.82 -16.13
N HIS A 145 -26.46 0.58 -16.31
CA HIS A 145 -27.73 0.20 -16.92
C HIS A 145 -28.46 -0.77 -15.99
N THR A 146 -29.56 -0.29 -15.40
CA THR A 146 -30.36 -1.03 -14.43
C THR A 146 -31.68 -1.46 -15.05
N VAL A 147 -32.01 -2.74 -14.91
CA VAL A 147 -33.30 -3.29 -15.32
C VAL A 147 -33.99 -3.84 -14.09
N ILE A 148 -35.13 -3.26 -13.76
CA ILE A 148 -35.96 -3.65 -12.62
C ILE A 148 -37.36 -3.94 -13.14
N THR A 149 -37.74 -5.22 -13.14
CA THR A 149 -39.01 -5.70 -13.71
C THR A 149 -39.25 -5.17 -15.15
N LEU A 150 -40.21 -4.24 -15.35
CA LEU A 150 -40.60 -3.66 -16.65
C LEU A 150 -39.95 -2.30 -16.92
N LEU A 151 -39.09 -1.82 -16.02
CA LEU A 151 -38.45 -0.51 -16.10
C LEU A 151 -36.96 -0.67 -16.38
N SER A 152 -36.42 0.28 -17.15
CA SER A 152 -35.01 0.33 -17.54
C SER A 152 -34.50 1.74 -17.31
N PHE A 153 -33.35 1.85 -16.65
CA PHE A 153 -32.72 3.12 -16.32
C PHE A 153 -31.26 3.09 -16.73
N THR A 154 -30.76 4.24 -17.18
CA THR A 154 -29.36 4.47 -17.51
C THR A 154 -28.89 5.74 -16.85
N GLY A 155 -27.66 5.75 -16.37
CA GLY A 155 -27.05 6.95 -15.81
C GLY A 155 -25.65 6.64 -15.31
N THR A 156 -25.18 7.48 -14.38
CA THR A 156 -23.89 7.33 -13.72
C THR A 156 -24.09 6.97 -12.25
N CYS A 157 -23.17 6.16 -11.73
CA CYS A 157 -22.99 5.89 -10.32
C CYS A 157 -21.66 6.50 -9.89
N ASP A 158 -21.74 7.62 -9.19
CA ASP A 158 -20.60 8.35 -8.66
C ASP A 158 -20.48 8.02 -7.16
N ALA A 159 -19.31 7.58 -6.72
CA ALA A 159 -19.03 7.29 -5.33
C ALA A 159 -17.81 8.06 -4.84
N GLU A 160 -17.94 8.68 -3.68
CA GLU A 160 -16.85 9.31 -2.96
C GLU A 160 -16.63 8.52 -1.66
N ILE A 161 -15.42 8.01 -1.49
CA ILE A 161 -15.02 7.23 -0.31
C ILE A 161 -13.95 8.02 0.43
N SER A 162 -14.28 8.57 1.59
CA SER A 162 -13.34 9.37 2.37
C SER A 162 -12.77 8.59 3.54
N LYS A 163 -11.48 8.81 3.83
CA LYS A 163 -10.77 8.28 5.01
C LYS A 163 -10.70 6.76 5.08
N VAL A 164 -10.34 6.11 3.98
CA VAL A 164 -10.06 4.66 3.99
C VAL A 164 -8.74 4.45 4.73
N LYS A 165 -8.74 3.62 5.78
CA LYS A 165 -7.55 3.34 6.60
C LYS A 165 -7.15 1.89 6.51
N LEU A 166 -5.86 1.65 6.38
CA LEU A 166 -5.26 0.33 6.34
C LEU A 166 -3.96 0.29 7.16
N ASN A 167 -3.65 -0.87 7.70
CA ASN A 167 -2.35 -1.12 8.31
C ASN A 167 -1.57 -2.05 7.41
N LEU A 168 -0.39 -1.62 7.00
CA LEU A 168 0.62 -2.48 6.40
C LEU A 168 1.59 -2.96 7.49
N HIS A 169 1.70 -4.27 7.65
CA HIS A 169 2.58 -4.91 8.61
C HIS A 169 3.77 -5.52 7.89
N LEU A 170 4.96 -5.00 8.18
CA LEU A 170 6.24 -5.49 7.67
C LEU A 170 7.05 -6.09 8.83
N GLY A 171 7.93 -7.03 8.51
CA GLY A 171 8.82 -7.63 9.47
C GLY A 171 10.22 -7.82 8.93
N PHE A 172 11.19 -7.90 9.82
CA PHE A 172 12.55 -8.33 9.53
C PHE A 172 12.99 -9.33 10.59
N ASN A 173 13.38 -10.52 10.17
CA ASN A 173 13.89 -11.57 11.03
C ASN A 173 15.42 -11.51 11.07
N PHE A 174 16.00 -11.24 12.25
CA PHE A 174 17.46 -11.15 12.41
C PHE A 174 18.14 -12.53 12.51
N THR A 175 17.37 -13.61 12.56
CA THR A 175 17.92 -14.97 12.58
C THR A 175 18.35 -15.42 11.20
N ASP A 176 17.52 -15.15 10.18
CA ASP A 176 17.75 -15.52 8.77
C ASP A 176 18.07 -14.30 7.89
N PHE A 177 18.02 -13.08 8.44
CA PHE A 177 18.23 -11.82 7.74
C PHE A 177 17.22 -11.54 6.62
N HIS A 178 15.99 -12.05 6.73
CA HIS A 178 14.94 -11.82 5.73
C HIS A 178 13.90 -10.80 6.21
N ALA A 179 13.57 -9.88 5.31
CA ALA A 179 12.37 -9.06 5.39
C ALA A 179 11.15 -9.87 4.94
N PHE A 180 9.97 -9.56 5.46
CA PHE A 180 8.71 -10.17 5.05
C PHE A 180 7.56 -9.16 5.16
N VAL A 181 6.55 -9.35 4.33
CA VAL A 181 5.23 -8.73 4.53
C VAL A 181 4.40 -9.71 5.34
N ASP A 182 3.85 -9.26 6.48
CA ASP A 182 2.96 -10.09 7.29
C ASP A 182 1.54 -10.03 6.72
N LYS A 183 1.01 -8.81 6.58
CA LYS A 183 -0.32 -8.55 6.01
C LYS A 183 -0.54 -7.05 5.75
N ALA A 184 -1.40 -6.72 4.80
CA ALA A 184 -2.18 -5.49 4.85
C ALA A 184 -3.59 -5.79 5.36
N ASP A 185 -4.09 -5.00 6.31
CA ASP A 185 -5.48 -5.11 6.76
C ASP A 185 -6.21 -3.77 6.74
N VAL A 186 -7.44 -3.79 6.22
CA VAL A 186 -8.32 -2.62 6.23
C VAL A 186 -8.83 -2.41 7.65
N LYS A 187 -8.47 -1.27 8.25
CA LYS A 187 -8.94 -0.84 9.57
C LYS A 187 -10.29 -0.15 9.50
N ASP A 188 -10.48 0.66 8.46
CA ASP A 188 -11.68 1.44 8.24
C ASP A 188 -11.91 1.56 6.73
N SER A 189 -13.12 1.20 6.27
CA SER A 189 -13.50 1.38 4.85
C SER A 189 -13.93 2.81 4.54
N GLY A 190 -13.93 3.70 5.52
CA GLY A 190 -14.25 5.10 5.36
C GLY A 190 -15.75 5.37 5.26
N ASN A 191 -16.08 6.59 4.86
CA ASN A 191 -17.46 7.02 4.60
C ASN A 191 -17.71 6.99 3.10
N ILE A 192 -18.75 6.28 2.67
CA ILE A 192 -19.10 6.11 1.26
C ILE A 192 -20.34 6.95 0.97
N ILE A 193 -20.21 7.93 0.07
CA ILE A 193 -21.31 8.74 -0.45
C ILE A 193 -21.55 8.31 -1.90
N ILE A 194 -22.75 7.84 -2.20
CA ILE A 194 -23.13 7.35 -3.53
C ILE A 194 -24.16 8.30 -4.13
N LYS A 195 -23.98 8.66 -5.39
CA LYS A 195 -24.90 9.47 -6.18
C LYS A 195 -25.23 8.74 -7.47
N PHE A 196 -26.52 8.57 -7.72
CA PHE A 196 -27.01 8.05 -8.99
C PHE A 196 -27.63 9.18 -9.81
N THR A 197 -27.27 9.27 -11.08
CA THR A 197 -27.95 10.13 -12.05
C THR A 197 -28.91 9.31 -12.91
N GLY A 198 -29.82 9.95 -13.64
CA GLY A 198 -30.74 9.26 -14.57
C GLY A 198 -31.90 8.48 -13.92
N LEU A 199 -31.92 8.38 -12.59
CA LEU A 199 -33.09 7.88 -11.84
C LEU A 199 -34.09 9.03 -11.63
N GLY A 200 -35.36 8.79 -11.96
CA GLY A 200 -36.45 9.56 -11.38
C GLY A 200 -36.57 9.28 -9.87
N LEU A 201 -37.39 10.06 -9.15
CA LEU A 201 -37.58 9.96 -7.69
C LEU A 201 -38.34 8.67 -7.27
N LEU A 202 -37.72 7.50 -7.47
CA LEU A 202 -38.21 6.22 -6.97
C LEU A 202 -37.31 5.75 -5.83
N ASP A 203 -37.61 6.21 -4.63
CA ASP A 203 -36.80 6.00 -3.42
C ASP A 203 -36.41 4.53 -3.20
N TRP A 204 -37.36 3.60 -3.37
CA TRP A 204 -37.10 2.17 -3.16
C TRP A 204 -36.09 1.55 -4.15
N ILE A 205 -35.98 2.11 -5.37
CA ILE A 205 -34.98 1.68 -6.34
C ILE A 205 -33.60 2.18 -5.93
N ILE A 206 -33.54 3.45 -5.50
CA ILE A 206 -32.30 4.08 -5.04
C ILE A 206 -31.72 3.30 -3.86
N ASP A 207 -32.57 2.85 -2.92
CA ASP A 207 -32.13 2.03 -1.77
C ASP A 207 -31.48 0.71 -2.25
N ALA A 208 -32.18 -0.06 -3.09
CA ALA A 208 -31.66 -1.33 -3.59
C ALA A 208 -30.36 -1.16 -4.41
N MET A 209 -30.28 -0.09 -5.21
CA MET A 209 -29.08 0.23 -5.97
C MET A 209 -27.92 0.68 -5.07
N SER A 210 -28.20 1.42 -4.00
CA SER A 210 -27.21 1.89 -3.04
C SER A 210 -26.60 0.73 -2.25
N ASP A 211 -27.40 -0.21 -1.77
CA ASP A 211 -26.91 -1.41 -1.07
C ASP A 211 -26.01 -2.27 -1.97
N ALA A 212 -26.43 -2.45 -3.23
CA ALA A 212 -25.66 -3.18 -4.24
C ALA A 212 -24.33 -2.50 -4.56
N ALA A 213 -24.35 -1.17 -4.74
CA ALA A 213 -23.15 -0.38 -4.99
C ALA A 213 -22.21 -0.36 -3.78
N LEU A 214 -22.74 -0.31 -2.56
CA LEU A 214 -21.95 -0.38 -1.33
C LEU A 214 -21.15 -1.69 -1.24
N LEU A 215 -21.81 -2.82 -1.53
CA LEU A 215 -21.14 -4.14 -1.56
C LEU A 215 -20.05 -4.18 -2.63
N LEU A 216 -20.33 -3.62 -3.81
CA LEU A 216 -19.35 -3.54 -4.89
C LEU A 216 -18.14 -2.70 -4.48
N PHE A 217 -18.35 -1.49 -3.93
CA PHE A 217 -17.27 -0.58 -3.59
C PHE A 217 -16.40 -1.10 -2.46
N HIS A 218 -16.96 -1.87 -1.52
CA HIS A 218 -16.15 -2.61 -0.56
C HIS A 218 -15.17 -3.58 -1.27
N GLY A 219 -15.65 -4.30 -2.29
CA GLY A 219 -14.80 -5.15 -3.13
C GLY A 219 -13.73 -4.38 -3.91
N VAL A 220 -14.05 -3.17 -4.39
CA VAL A 220 -13.08 -2.28 -5.05
C VAL A 220 -11.98 -1.84 -4.07
N ILE A 221 -12.34 -1.44 -2.84
CA ILE A 221 -11.36 -1.08 -1.79
C ILE A 221 -10.40 -2.25 -1.54
N LEU A 222 -10.92 -3.48 -1.37
CA LEU A 222 -10.08 -4.66 -1.16
C LEU A 222 -9.15 -4.93 -2.35
N SER A 223 -9.64 -4.71 -3.58
CA SER A 223 -8.82 -4.87 -4.79
C SER A 223 -7.70 -3.82 -4.88
N ILE A 224 -7.95 -2.60 -4.41
CA ILE A 224 -6.94 -1.55 -4.30
C ILE A 224 -5.85 -1.97 -3.30
N VAL A 225 -6.22 -2.52 -2.13
CA VAL A 225 -5.24 -3.02 -1.15
C VAL A 225 -4.35 -4.10 -1.77
N ASP A 226 -4.94 -5.11 -2.42
CA ASP A 226 -4.18 -6.19 -3.06
C ASP A 226 -3.24 -5.69 -4.17
N LEU A 227 -3.71 -4.75 -5.00
CA LEU A 227 -2.96 -4.27 -6.17
C LEU A 227 -1.85 -3.30 -5.81
N PHE A 228 -2.07 -2.40 -4.84
CA PHE A 228 -1.18 -1.27 -4.58
C PHE A 228 -0.36 -1.40 -3.30
N ILE A 229 -0.83 -2.22 -2.36
CA ILE A 229 -0.14 -2.45 -1.11
C ILE A 229 0.54 -3.81 -1.15
N ASP A 230 -0.22 -4.90 -1.28
CA ASP A 230 0.35 -6.24 -1.11
C ASP A 230 1.38 -6.57 -2.21
N LYS A 231 0.99 -6.53 -3.50
CA LYS A 231 1.89 -6.91 -4.60
C LYS A 231 3.17 -6.05 -4.70
N PRO A 232 3.12 -4.71 -4.72
CA PRO A 232 4.33 -3.91 -4.89
C PRO A 232 5.27 -4.00 -3.69
N VAL A 233 4.71 -4.15 -2.48
CA VAL A 233 5.50 -4.30 -1.27
C VAL A 233 6.14 -5.69 -1.22
N ASP A 234 5.42 -6.75 -1.59
CA ASP A 234 5.97 -8.10 -1.73
C ASP A 234 7.14 -8.12 -2.74
N ASP A 235 6.95 -7.53 -3.92
CA ASP A 235 7.99 -7.44 -4.95
C ASP A 235 9.23 -6.67 -4.43
N PHE A 236 9.02 -5.60 -3.67
CA PHE A 236 10.10 -4.85 -3.05
C PHE A 236 10.84 -5.66 -1.97
N VAL A 237 10.10 -6.34 -1.09
CA VAL A 237 10.66 -7.20 -0.04
C VAL A 237 11.47 -8.35 -0.66
N ASN A 238 10.97 -8.96 -1.73
CA ASN A 238 11.68 -10.01 -2.45
C ASN A 238 12.98 -9.52 -3.08
N GLN A 239 12.99 -8.31 -3.67
CA GLN A 239 14.21 -7.69 -4.19
C GLN A 239 15.21 -7.38 -3.07
N LEU A 240 14.74 -6.91 -1.92
CA LEU A 240 15.58 -6.64 -0.75
C LEU A 240 16.23 -7.93 -0.24
N ASN A 241 15.45 -9.01 -0.11
CA ASN A 241 15.97 -10.30 0.35
C ASN A 241 17.01 -10.87 -0.63
N ALA A 242 16.75 -10.79 -1.94
CA ALA A 242 17.72 -11.22 -2.95
C ALA A 242 19.06 -10.47 -2.85
N LEU A 243 19.02 -9.16 -2.59
CA LEU A 243 20.22 -8.35 -2.37
C LEU A 243 20.96 -8.75 -1.08
N ILE A 244 20.24 -9.01 0.01
CA ILE A 244 20.83 -9.47 1.27
C ILE A 244 21.53 -10.81 1.07
N ASP A 245 20.88 -11.76 0.40
CA ASP A 245 21.44 -13.06 0.08
C ASP A 245 22.71 -12.96 -0.77
N GLU A 246 22.74 -12.06 -1.76
CA GLU A 246 23.93 -11.80 -2.57
C GLU A 246 25.10 -11.31 -1.72
N ILE A 247 24.87 -10.38 -0.79
CA ILE A 247 25.91 -9.84 0.11
C ILE A 247 26.40 -10.92 1.08
N LEU A 248 25.50 -11.70 1.68
CA LEU A 248 25.86 -12.75 2.65
C LEU A 248 26.61 -13.91 1.99
N ASN A 249 26.27 -14.26 0.75
CA ASN A 249 26.91 -15.36 0.03
C ASN A 249 28.22 -14.95 -0.68
N SER A 250 28.32 -13.72 -1.19
CA SER A 250 29.58 -13.20 -1.75
C SER A 250 30.71 -13.14 -0.72
N THR A 251 30.36 -12.92 0.55
CA THR A 251 31.33 -12.92 1.67
C THR A 251 31.91 -14.30 1.98
N LYS A 252 31.21 -15.40 1.64
CA LYS A 252 31.70 -16.78 1.88
C LYS A 252 32.75 -17.27 0.87
N THR A 253 32.97 -16.55 -0.24
CA THR A 253 33.85 -17.01 -1.33
C THR A 253 35.31 -16.54 -1.20
N THR A 254 35.67 -15.84 -0.12
CA THR A 254 37.07 -15.40 0.11
C THR A 254 37.66 -16.06 1.35
N VAL A 255 37.94 -17.36 1.26
CA VAL A 255 38.91 -18.03 2.12
C VAL A 255 39.80 -18.88 1.20
N PHE A 256 40.91 -18.28 0.78
CA PHE A 256 42.09 -18.99 0.27
C PHE A 256 43.06 -19.23 1.42
#